data_AF-A0A1U7RAG5-F1
#
_entry.id   AF-A0A1U7RAG5-F1
#
_cell.length_a   1.000
_cell.length_b   1.000
_cell.length_c   1.000
_cell.angle_alpha   90.00
_cell.angle_beta   90.00
_cell.angle_gamma   90.00
#
_symmetry.space_group_name_H-M   'P 1'
#
loop_
_entity.id
_entity.type
_entity.pdbx_description
1 polymer ?
#
loop_
_entity_poly.entity_id
_entity_poly.type
_entity_poly.pdbx_seq_one_letter_code
_entity_poly.pdbx_strand_id
1 'polypeptide(L)'
;MDNRLMELFPANKQSVEHFTKYFTEAGLKELSEYVRNQQTIGARKELQKELQEQMSRGDPFKDIILYVKEEMKKNNIPEPVVIGIVWSSVMSTVEWNKKEELVAEQAIKHLKQYSPLLAAFTTQGQSELTLLLKIQEYCYD
;
A
#
# COMPACT_ATOMS: atom_id res chain seq x y z
N MET A 1 -7.88 -17.80 2.30
CA MET A 1 -7.68 -19.25 2.47
C MET A 1 -6.18 -19.63 2.44
N ASP A 2 -5.25 -18.71 2.73
CA ASP A 2 -3.94 -18.68 2.04
C ASP A 2 -2.66 -18.85 2.90
N ASN A 3 -2.75 -19.09 4.21
CA ASN A 3 -1.57 -19.38 5.06
C ASN A 3 -1.35 -20.87 5.37
N ARG A 4 -2.23 -21.76 4.88
CA ARG A 4 -2.19 -23.21 5.17
C ARG A 4 -0.98 -23.93 4.58
N LEU A 5 -0.30 -23.33 3.59
CA LEU A 5 0.93 -23.89 3.03
C LEU A 5 2.09 -23.89 4.04
N MET A 6 2.16 -22.87 4.91
CA MET A 6 3.17 -22.84 5.97
C MET A 6 2.88 -23.88 7.06
N GLU A 7 1.62 -24.26 7.25
CA GLU A 7 1.19 -25.30 8.22
C GLU A 7 1.71 -26.71 7.85
N LEU A 8 2.21 -26.90 6.62
CA LEU A 8 2.86 -28.15 6.21
C LEU A 8 4.21 -28.39 6.91
N PHE A 9 4.82 -27.33 7.46
CA PHE A 9 6.05 -27.44 8.25
C PHE A 9 5.77 -27.54 9.75
N PRO A 10 6.65 -28.20 10.52
CA PRO A 10 6.63 -28.15 11.98
C PRO A 10 6.65 -26.69 12.46
N ALA A 11 5.96 -26.39 13.57
CA ALA A 11 5.78 -25.01 14.07
C ALA A 11 7.11 -24.20 14.19
N ASN A 12 8.20 -24.87 14.56
CA ASN A 12 9.53 -24.25 14.68
C ASN A 12 10.22 -23.95 13.32
N LYS A 13 9.61 -24.31 12.20
CA LYS A 13 10.10 -24.15 10.83
C LYS A 13 9.12 -23.40 9.93
N GLN A 14 8.05 -22.83 10.49
CA GLN A 14 7.06 -22.04 9.76
C GLN A 14 7.56 -20.61 9.54
N SER A 15 8.69 -20.47 8.83
CA SER A 15 9.19 -19.19 8.36
C SER A 15 9.24 -19.14 6.85
N VAL A 16 9.15 -17.94 6.31
CA VAL A 16 9.17 -17.68 4.87
C VAL A 16 10.54 -18.02 4.30
N GLU A 17 11.62 -17.70 5.03
CA GLU A 17 12.96 -18.11 4.63
C GLU A 17 13.07 -19.63 4.53
N HIS A 18 12.54 -20.37 5.51
CA HIS A 18 12.59 -21.83 5.49
C HIS A 18 11.76 -22.40 4.35
N PHE A 19 10.52 -21.93 4.19
CA PHE A 19 9.63 -22.32 3.10
C PHE A 19 10.28 -22.07 1.74
N THR A 20 10.77 -20.85 1.52
CA THR A 20 11.42 -20.45 0.27
C THR A 20 12.63 -21.32 0.00
N LYS A 21 13.49 -21.53 1.01
CA LYS A 21 14.71 -22.34 0.85
C LYS A 21 14.35 -23.79 0.49
N TYR A 22 13.48 -24.42 1.27
CA TYR A 22 13.10 -25.82 1.08
C TYR A 22 12.52 -26.08 -0.31
N PHE A 23 11.52 -25.29 -0.72
CA PHE A 23 10.86 -25.49 -2.01
C PHE A 23 11.75 -25.08 -3.19
N THR A 24 12.61 -24.08 -3.04
CA THR A 24 13.58 -23.72 -4.10
C THR A 24 14.64 -24.81 -4.29
N GLU A 25 15.19 -25.37 -3.20
CA GLU A 25 16.14 -26.49 -3.25
C GLU A 25 15.51 -27.77 -3.82
N ALA A 26 14.19 -27.96 -3.61
CA ALA A 26 13.41 -29.05 -4.20
C ALA A 26 13.00 -28.82 -5.67
N GLY A 27 13.42 -27.72 -6.30
CA GLY A 27 13.07 -27.38 -7.70
C GLY A 27 11.69 -26.77 -7.89
N LEU A 28 10.97 -26.46 -6.81
CA LEU A 28 9.61 -25.92 -6.78
C LEU A 28 9.61 -24.40 -6.52
N LYS A 29 10.37 -23.64 -7.33
CA LYS A 29 10.53 -22.19 -7.16
C LYS A 29 9.22 -21.41 -7.23
N GLU A 30 8.26 -21.86 -8.04
CA GLU A 30 6.95 -21.23 -8.22
C GLU A 30 6.15 -21.14 -6.89
N LEU A 31 6.26 -22.17 -6.03
CA LEU A 31 5.61 -22.15 -4.71
C LEU A 31 6.26 -21.12 -3.78
N SER A 32 7.59 -21.01 -3.82
CA SER A 32 8.33 -20.00 -3.06
C SER A 32 7.96 -18.57 -3.49
N GLU A 33 7.84 -18.34 -4.80
CA GLU A 33 7.40 -17.07 -5.36
C GLU A 33 5.95 -16.76 -5.00
N TYR A 34 5.06 -17.76 -5.05
CA TYR A 34 3.67 -17.60 -4.65
C TYR A 34 3.52 -17.14 -3.19
N VAL A 35 4.19 -17.81 -2.23
CA VAL A 35 4.10 -17.43 -0.81
C VAL A 35 4.64 -16.03 -0.56
N ARG A 36 5.77 -15.67 -1.20
CA ARG A 36 6.34 -14.31 -1.11
C ARG A 36 5.38 -13.26 -1.66
N ASN A 37 4.72 -13.55 -2.79
CA ASN A 37 3.72 -12.67 -3.37
C ASN A 37 2.50 -12.52 -2.44
N GLN A 38 2.03 -13.60 -1.83
CA GLN A 38 0.91 -13.56 -0.88
C GLN A 38 1.22 -12.69 0.34
N GLN A 39 2.41 -12.82 0.92
CA GLN A 39 2.82 -11.95 2.02
C GLN A 39 2.90 -10.48 1.61
N THR A 40 3.46 -10.22 0.44
CA THR A 40 3.53 -8.86 -0.11
C THR A 40 2.14 -8.26 -0.31
N ILE A 41 1.19 -9.04 -0.83
CA ILE A 41 -0.21 -8.62 -0.98
C ILE A 41 -0.85 -8.37 0.39
N GLY A 42 -0.64 -9.26 1.35
CA GLY A 42 -1.16 -9.13 2.71
C GLY A 42 -0.65 -7.86 3.40
N ALA A 43 0.66 -7.61 3.35
CA ALA A 43 1.28 -6.42 3.92
C ALA A 43 0.74 -5.13 3.29
N ARG A 44 0.55 -5.10 1.96
CA ARG A 44 -0.03 -3.93 1.28
C ARG A 44 -1.48 -3.68 1.68
N LYS A 45 -2.30 -4.73 1.83
CA LYS A 45 -3.69 -4.62 2.27
C LYS A 45 -3.78 -4.12 3.71
N GLU A 46 -2.95 -4.64 4.61
CA GLU A 46 -2.92 -4.20 6.00
C GLU A 46 -2.46 -2.75 6.11
N LEU A 47 -1.42 -2.37 5.36
CA LEU A 47 -0.95 -0.99 5.28
C LEU A 47 -2.06 -0.04 4.81
N GLN A 48 -2.80 -0.42 3.76
CA GLN A 48 -3.91 0.40 3.27
C GLN A 48 -5.01 0.58 4.33
N LYS A 49 -5.36 -0.51 5.02
CA LYS A 49 -6.39 -0.51 6.06
C LYS A 49 -5.99 0.38 7.24
N GLU A 50 -4.81 0.20 7.81
CA GLU A 50 -4.35 1.03 8.94
C GLU A 50 -4.20 2.50 8.53
N LEU A 51 -3.75 2.78 7.29
CA LEU A 51 -3.67 4.14 6.78
C LEU A 51 -5.04 4.82 6.73
N GLN A 52 -6.07 4.11 6.25
CA GLN A 52 -7.45 4.61 6.24
C GLN A 52 -7.99 4.81 7.67
N GLU A 53 -7.67 3.90 8.60
CA GLU A 53 -8.06 4.04 10.01
C GLU A 53 -7.40 5.26 10.67
N GLN A 54 -6.10 5.47 10.48
CA GLN A 54 -5.37 6.66 10.96
C GLN A 54 -5.97 7.96 10.42
N MET A 55 -6.28 8.00 9.12
CA MET A 55 -6.96 9.15 8.51
C MET A 55 -8.34 9.38 9.12
N SER A 56 -9.11 8.32 9.37
CA SER A 56 -10.45 8.42 9.97
C SER A 56 -10.43 8.93 11.42
N ARG A 57 -9.39 8.60 12.17
CA ARG A 57 -9.15 9.11 13.53
C ARG A 57 -8.67 10.57 13.54
N GLY A 58 -8.20 11.07 12.39
CA GLY A 58 -7.60 12.39 12.27
C GLY A 58 -6.19 12.46 12.83
N ASP A 59 -5.45 11.34 12.79
CA ASP A 59 -4.08 11.27 13.31
C ASP A 59 -3.18 12.28 12.55
N PRO A 60 -2.21 12.92 13.21
CA PRO A 60 -1.33 13.89 12.57
C PRO A 60 -0.55 13.26 11.40
N PHE A 61 -0.46 13.96 10.26
CA PHE A 61 0.27 13.43 9.09
C PHE A 61 1.71 13.04 9.40
N LYS A 62 2.37 13.69 10.35
CA LYS A 62 3.73 13.32 10.78
C LYS A 62 3.78 11.88 11.30
N ASP A 63 2.80 11.47 12.09
CA ASP A 63 2.74 10.15 12.71
C ASP A 63 2.36 9.08 11.67
N ILE A 64 1.41 9.42 10.79
CA ILE A 64 1.06 8.60 9.62
C ILE A 64 2.29 8.35 8.73
N ILE A 65 3.04 9.42 8.40
CA ILE A 65 4.25 9.31 7.57
C ILE A 65 5.30 8.43 8.24
N LEU A 66 5.50 8.55 9.55
CA LEU A 66 6.44 7.72 10.29
C LEU A 66 6.04 6.25 10.23
N TYR A 67 4.78 5.94 10.51
CA TYR A 67 4.23 4.58 10.43
C TYR A 67 4.42 3.97 9.03
N VAL A 68 4.02 4.68 7.98
CA VAL A 68 4.15 4.16 6.60
C VAL A 68 5.62 3.93 6.24
N LYS A 69 6.55 4.80 6.66
CA LYS A 69 8.00 4.59 6.44
C LYS A 69 8.55 3.38 7.19
N GLU A 70 8.03 3.06 8.38
CA GLU A 70 8.39 1.86 9.11
C GLU A 70 7.89 0.59 8.41
N GLU A 71 6.63 0.58 7.96
CA GLU A 71 6.06 -0.55 7.24
C GLU A 71 6.70 -0.76 5.87
N MET A 72 7.13 0.32 5.19
CA MET A 72 7.94 0.24 3.98
C MET A 72 9.24 -0.54 4.21
N LYS A 73 9.97 -0.21 5.28
CA LYS A 73 11.25 -0.86 5.62
C LYS A 73 11.02 -2.31 6.04
N LYS A 74 10.04 -2.53 6.92
CA LYS A 74 9.72 -3.84 7.50
C LYS A 74 9.28 -4.86 6.44
N ASN A 75 8.44 -4.44 5.50
CA ASN A 75 7.88 -5.33 4.47
C ASN A 75 8.54 -5.14 3.09
N ASN A 76 9.61 -4.35 3.02
CA ASN A 76 10.33 -4.03 1.78
C ASN A 76 9.41 -3.53 0.65
N ILE A 77 8.50 -2.61 0.98
CA ILE A 77 7.51 -2.06 0.04
C ILE A 77 8.14 -0.87 -0.69
N PRO A 78 8.25 -0.91 -2.03
CA PRO A 78 8.80 0.20 -2.80
C PRO A 78 7.93 1.45 -2.71
N GLU A 79 8.56 2.62 -2.76
CA GLU A 79 7.88 3.92 -2.75
C GLU A 79 6.82 4.08 -3.86
N PRO A 80 7.04 3.65 -5.11
CA PRO A 80 5.98 3.67 -6.15
C PRO A 80 4.73 2.85 -5.78
N VAL A 81 4.89 1.77 -5.02
CA VAL A 81 3.75 0.97 -4.54
C VAL A 81 3.02 1.71 -3.43
N VAL A 82 3.78 2.30 -2.51
CA VAL A 82 3.25 3.05 -1.36
C VAL A 82 2.45 4.26 -1.82
N ILE A 83 2.95 5.04 -2.78
CA ILE A 83 2.20 6.21 -3.27
C ILE A 83 0.87 5.81 -3.92
N GLY A 84 0.81 4.66 -4.59
CA GLY A 84 -0.44 4.11 -5.10
C GLY A 84 -1.44 3.74 -3.99
N ILE A 85 -0.94 3.18 -2.88
CA ILE A 85 -1.76 2.89 -1.69
C ILE A 85 -2.23 4.17 -1.02
N VAL A 86 -1.34 5.16 -0.85
CA VAL A 86 -1.66 6.47 -0.26
C VAL A 86 -2.72 7.17 -1.09
N TRP A 87 -2.56 7.24 -2.42
CA TRP A 87 -3.55 7.78 -3.34
C TRP A 87 -4.92 7.11 -3.15
N SER A 88 -4.95 5.78 -3.24
CA SER A 88 -6.21 5.01 -3.12
C SER A 88 -6.89 5.26 -1.77
N SER A 89 -6.10 5.39 -0.70
CA SER A 89 -6.59 5.68 0.65
C SER A 89 -7.16 7.10 0.73
N VAL A 90 -6.42 8.11 0.29
CA VAL A 90 -6.87 9.51 0.26
C VAL A 90 -8.16 9.65 -0.54
N MET A 91 -8.23 9.07 -1.74
CA MET A 91 -9.40 9.20 -2.61
C MET A 91 -10.61 8.40 -2.13
N SER A 92 -10.41 7.37 -1.28
CA SER A 92 -11.51 6.65 -0.65
C SER A 92 -12.19 7.41 0.51
N THR A 93 -11.58 8.49 1.01
CA THR A 93 -12.13 9.26 2.15
C THR A 93 -13.08 10.38 1.73
N VAL A 94 -13.13 10.74 0.44
CA VAL A 94 -13.95 11.83 -0.06
C VAL A 94 -15.28 11.33 -0.59
N GLU A 95 -16.37 11.94 -0.11
CA GLU A 95 -17.68 11.85 -0.76
C GLU A 95 -17.85 13.07 -1.68
N TRP A 96 -17.96 12.81 -2.98
CA TRP A 96 -18.04 13.88 -3.97
C TRP A 96 -19.37 14.62 -3.96
N ASN A 97 -19.29 15.91 -4.26
CA ASN A 97 -20.47 16.73 -4.45
C ASN A 97 -21.33 16.19 -5.59
N LYS A 98 -22.65 16.20 -5.40
CA LYS A 98 -23.61 15.80 -6.45
C LYS A 98 -23.71 16.82 -7.58
N LYS A 99 -23.25 18.05 -7.35
CA LYS A 99 -23.20 19.13 -8.34
C LYS A 99 -21.83 19.10 -9.02
N GLU A 100 -21.80 18.72 -10.29
CA GLU A 100 -20.57 18.61 -11.09
C GLU A 100 -19.73 19.89 -11.05
N GLU A 101 -20.37 21.06 -11.08
CA GLU A 101 -19.69 22.36 -11.05
C GLU A 101 -18.92 22.62 -9.74
N LEU A 102 -19.24 21.90 -8.66
CA LEU A 102 -18.58 22.02 -7.36
C LEU A 102 -17.48 20.96 -7.13
N VAL A 103 -17.44 19.90 -7.94
CA VAL A 103 -16.51 18.77 -7.76
C VAL A 103 -15.06 19.24 -7.92
N ALA A 104 -14.78 20.08 -8.90
CA ALA A 104 -13.42 20.57 -9.16
C ALA A 104 -12.84 21.36 -7.97
N GLU A 105 -13.62 22.26 -7.38
CA GLU A 105 -13.18 23.02 -6.20
C GLU A 105 -13.01 22.13 -4.98
N GLN A 106 -13.94 21.19 -4.75
CA GLN A 106 -13.84 20.22 -3.67
C GLN A 106 -12.59 19.35 -3.81
N ALA A 107 -12.28 18.88 -5.01
CA ALA A 107 -11.11 18.05 -5.29
C ALA A 107 -9.81 18.79 -4.97
N ILE A 108 -9.70 20.05 -5.39
CA ILE A 108 -8.53 20.89 -5.06
C ILE A 108 -8.39 21.06 -3.55
N LYS A 109 -9.48 21.30 -2.82
CA LYS A 109 -9.45 21.45 -1.36
C LYS A 109 -9.01 20.15 -0.67
N HIS A 110 -9.58 19.02 -1.08
CA HIS A 110 -9.24 17.69 -0.58
C HIS A 110 -7.77 17.36 -0.80
N LEU A 111 -7.28 17.48 -2.05
CA LEU A 111 -5.90 17.16 -2.39
C LEU A 111 -4.89 18.10 -1.70
N LYS A 112 -5.23 19.39 -1.54
CA LYS A 112 -4.39 20.33 -0.76
C LYS A 112 -4.23 19.91 0.69
N GLN A 113 -5.29 19.40 1.32
CA GLN A 113 -5.21 18.90 2.70
C GLN A 113 -4.20 17.75 2.82
N TYR A 114 -4.21 16.81 1.87
CA TYR A 114 -3.33 15.63 1.91
C TYR A 114 -1.98 15.83 1.20
N SER A 115 -1.70 17.02 0.67
CA SER A 115 -0.45 17.32 -0.04
C SER A 115 0.82 16.99 0.76
N PRO A 116 0.93 17.27 2.08
CA PRO A 116 2.11 16.90 2.86
C PRO A 116 2.34 15.38 2.91
N LEU A 117 1.26 14.60 2.95
CA LEU A 117 1.32 13.14 2.97
C LEU A 117 1.75 12.60 1.60
N LEU A 118 1.16 13.09 0.51
CA LEU A 118 1.54 12.71 -0.85
C LEU A 118 3.00 13.05 -1.14
N ALA A 119 3.43 14.26 -0.78
CA ALA A 119 4.81 14.72 -0.97
C ALA A 119 5.85 13.87 -0.24
N ALA A 120 5.50 13.28 0.91
CA ALA A 120 6.39 12.42 1.68
C ALA A 120 6.74 11.09 0.97
N PHE A 121 5.96 10.70 -0.04
CA PHE A 121 6.10 9.45 -0.80
C PHE A 121 6.21 9.69 -2.32
N THR A 122 6.54 10.91 -2.73
CA THR A 122 6.92 11.27 -4.11
C THR A 122 8.28 11.95 -4.11
N THR A 123 9.29 11.26 -3.59
CA THR A 123 10.66 11.77 -3.48
C THR A 123 11.52 11.38 -4.69
N GLN A 124 11.01 10.50 -5.55
CA GLN A 124 11.68 9.97 -6.74
C GLN A 124 10.81 10.16 -7.99
N GLY A 125 11.45 10.29 -9.17
CA GLY A 125 10.71 10.45 -10.43
C GLY A 125 9.75 9.29 -10.74
N GLN A 126 10.09 8.05 -10.35
CA GLN A 126 9.21 6.90 -10.56
C GLN A 126 7.94 6.97 -9.69
N SER A 127 8.04 7.45 -8.44
CA SER A 127 6.89 7.63 -7.56
C SER A 127 6.01 8.81 -8.01
N GLU A 128 6.61 9.90 -8.48
CA GLU A 128 5.87 11.03 -9.07
C GLU A 128 5.08 10.58 -10.30
N LEU A 129 5.73 9.85 -11.23
CA LEU A 129 5.07 9.30 -12.41
C LEU A 129 3.92 8.36 -12.02
N THR A 130 4.13 7.52 -11.01
CA THR A 130 3.08 6.60 -10.53
C THR A 130 1.88 7.36 -9.98
N LEU A 131 2.09 8.45 -9.25
CA LEU A 131 1.01 9.30 -8.77
C LEU A 131 0.26 9.95 -9.94
N LEU A 132 0.96 10.48 -10.94
CA LEU A 132 0.33 11.07 -12.13
C LEU A 132 -0.53 10.07 -12.89
N LEU A 133 -0.05 8.84 -13.08
CA LEU A 133 -0.83 7.78 -13.72
C LEU A 133 -2.08 7.45 -12.90
N LYS A 134 -1.97 7.38 -11.57
CA LYS A 134 -3.11 7.13 -10.68
C LYS A 134 -4.15 8.25 -10.72
N ILE A 135 -3.72 9.50 -10.82
CA ILE A 135 -4.61 10.66 -11.00
C ILE A 135 -5.32 10.56 -12.36
N GLN A 136 -4.57 10.26 -13.43
CA GLN A 136 -5.15 10.11 -14.76
C GLN A 136 -6.19 8.99 -14.82
N GLU A 137 -5.88 7.82 -14.25
CA GLU A 137 -6.82 6.70 -14.15
C GLU A 137 -8.10 7.13 -13.40
N TYR A 138 -7.96 7.79 -12.25
CA TYR A 138 -9.08 8.23 -11.44
C TYR A 138 -9.97 9.28 -12.12
N CYS A 139 -9.39 10.17 -12.94
CA CYS A 139 -10.17 11.17 -13.67
C CYS A 139 -10.79 10.62 -14.96
N TYR A 140 -10.35 9.44 -15.42
CA TYR A 140 -10.92 8.78 -16.57
C TYR A 140 -12.17 7.96 -16.21
N ASP A 141 -12.11 7.27 -15.06
CA ASP A 141 -13.22 6.52 -14.46
C ASP A 141 -14.34 7.44 -13.95
#